data_AF-A0A6L9LW17-F1
#
_entry.id   AF-A0A6L9LW17-F1
#
_cell.length_a   1.000
_cell.length_b   1.000
_cell.length_c   1.000
_cell.angle_alpha   90.00
_cell.angle_beta   90.00
_cell.angle_gamma   90.00
#
_symmetry.space_group_name_H-M   'P 1'
#
loop_
_entity.id
_entity.type
_entity.pdbx_description
1 polymer ?
#
loop_
_entity_poly.entity_id
_entity_poly.type
_entity_poly.pdbx_seq_one_letter_code
_entity_poly.pdbx_strand_id
1 'polypeptide(L)'
;AAWLGLVPRQHSSGNNQRLGRISKRGNTYLRTLLIHGGRAFLRHCGRRSDKRSQWLSGLMERRGNGRASVAWANKMARIGWAMLARDEEYKFA
;
A
#
# COMPACT_ATOMS: atom_id res chain seq x y z
N ALA A 1 -4.22 -7.35 -3.39
CA ALA A 1 -4.08 -6.59 -2.12
C ALA A 1 -5.01 -7.07 -1.00
N ALA A 2 -6.30 -7.33 -1.27
CA ALA A 2 -7.24 -7.81 -0.25
C ALA A 2 -6.77 -9.12 0.43
N TRP A 3 -6.18 -10.03 -0.35
CA TRP A 3 -5.62 -11.29 0.15
C TRP A 3 -4.40 -11.15 1.09
N LEU A 4 -3.73 -10.00 1.13
CA LEU A 4 -2.59 -9.71 2.05
C LEU A 4 -3.05 -8.95 3.29
N GLY A 5 -4.33 -8.56 3.33
CA GLY A 5 -4.88 -7.80 4.44
C GLY A 5 -4.35 -6.37 4.49
N LEU A 6 -3.93 -5.81 3.35
CA LEU A 6 -3.50 -4.40 3.20
C LEU A 6 -4.66 -3.47 2.80
N VAL A 7 -5.90 -3.96 2.86
CA VAL A 7 -7.11 -3.20 2.56
C VAL A 7 -7.93 -2.99 3.83
N PRO A 8 -8.73 -1.90 3.91
CA PRO A 8 -9.73 -1.75 4.97
C PRO A 8 -10.71 -2.92 4.98
N ARG A 9 -11.16 -3.32 6.16
CA ARG A 9 -12.31 -4.22 6.30
C ARG A 9 -13.55 -3.49 5.81
N GLN A 10 -14.33 -4.13 4.93
CA GLN A 10 -15.53 -3.54 4.37
C GLN A 10 -16.76 -4.19 4.98
N HIS A 11 -17.67 -3.36 5.52
CA HIS A 11 -19.01 -3.76 5.93
C HIS A 11 -19.97 -2.84 5.17
N SER A 12 -20.54 -3.34 4.08
CA SER A 12 -21.45 -2.56 3.24
C SER A 12 -22.74 -3.33 3.06
N SER A 13 -23.87 -2.64 3.20
CA SER A 13 -25.20 -3.18 2.94
C SER A 13 -26.01 -2.15 2.16
N GLY A 14 -26.77 -2.61 1.16
CA GLY A 14 -27.50 -1.72 0.25
C GLY A 14 -26.60 -0.61 -0.31
N ASN A 15 -26.99 0.65 -0.07
CA ASN A 15 -26.28 1.83 -0.55
C ASN A 15 -25.29 2.46 0.47
N ASN A 16 -25.01 1.79 1.59
CA ASN A 16 -24.16 2.33 2.64
C ASN A 16 -22.80 1.61 2.69
N GLN A 17 -21.72 2.32 2.35
CA GLN A 17 -20.36 1.81 2.40
C GLN A 17 -19.65 2.22 3.69
N ARG A 18 -19.40 1.24 4.58
CA ARG A 18 -18.60 1.46 5.80
C ARG A 18 -17.25 0.75 5.70
N LEU A 19 -16.18 1.54 5.66
CA LEU A 19 -14.80 1.07 5.74
C LEU A 19 -14.30 1.12 7.19
N GLY A 20 -13.78 0.00 7.68
CA GLY A 20 -13.24 -0.16 9.02
C GLY A 20 -11.70 -0.13 9.07
N ARG A 21 -11.14 -0.76 10.10
CA ARG A 21 -9.68 -0.94 10.25
C ARG A 21 -9.11 -1.80 9.12
N ILE A 22 -7.79 -1.75 8.94
CA ILE A 22 -7.07 -2.66 8.04
C ILE A 22 -7.42 -4.11 8.39
N SER A 23 -7.83 -4.88 7.37
CA SER A 23 -8.37 -6.23 7.50
C SER A 23 -7.40 -7.19 8.19
N LYS A 24 -6.09 -7.08 7.90
CA LYS A 24 -5.03 -7.98 8.41
C LYS A 24 -5.26 -9.48 8.11
N ARG A 25 -6.21 -9.84 7.25
CA ARG A 25 -6.42 -11.21 6.77
C ARG A 25 -5.31 -11.62 5.80
N GLY A 26 -5.02 -12.92 5.69
CA GLY A 26 -3.98 -13.47 4.81
C GLY A 26 -2.59 -13.57 5.45
N ASN A 27 -1.56 -13.73 4.61
CA ASN A 27 -0.20 -14.05 5.06
C ASN A 27 0.44 -12.88 5.84
N THR A 28 0.68 -13.10 7.14
CA THR A 28 1.28 -12.13 8.04
C THR A 28 2.73 -11.79 7.66
N TYR A 29 3.53 -12.78 7.25
CA TYR A 29 4.93 -12.59 6.92
C TYR A 29 5.11 -11.69 5.70
N LEU A 30 4.40 -11.98 4.60
CA LEU A 30 4.42 -11.14 3.39
C LEU A 30 3.93 -9.71 3.69
N ARG A 31 2.87 -9.56 4.49
CA ARG A 31 2.40 -8.24 4.92
C ARG A 31 3.48 -7.48 5.69
N THR A 32 4.15 -8.15 6.63
CA THR A 32 5.23 -7.56 7.42
C THR A 32 6.34 -7.06 6.51
N LEU A 33 6.82 -7.89 5.58
CA LEU A 33 7.85 -7.49 4.61
C LEU A 33 7.45 -6.26 3.79
N LEU A 34 6.22 -6.23 3.25
CA LEU A 34 5.73 -5.11 2.47
C LEU A 34 5.62 -3.81 3.28
N ILE A 35 5.20 -3.90 4.55
CA ILE A 35 5.13 -2.74 5.44
C ILE A 35 6.52 -2.22 5.80
N HIS A 36 7.48 -3.11 6.10
CA HIS A 36 8.87 -2.71 6.34
C HIS A 36 9.50 -2.08 5.09
N GLY A 37 9.28 -2.67 3.91
CA GLY A 37 9.70 -2.08 2.64
C GLY A 37 9.12 -0.69 2.42
N GLY A 38 7.85 -0.48 2.78
CA GLY A 38 7.24 0.85 2.72
C GLY A 38 7.84 1.84 3.71
N ARG A 39 8.16 1.43 4.94
CA ARG A 39 8.86 2.30 5.88
C ARG A 39 10.25 2.70 5.37
N ALA A 40 10.99 1.75 4.80
CA ALA A 40 12.30 2.02 4.21
C ALA A 40 12.21 2.99 3.02
N PHE A 41 11.18 2.85 2.18
CA PHE A 41 10.93 3.78 1.07
C PHE A 41 10.61 5.20 1.56
N LEU A 42 9.70 5.33 2.55
CA LEU A 42 9.33 6.63 3.11
C LEU A 42 10.52 7.39 3.72
N ARG A 43 11.50 6.68 4.29
CA ARG A 43 12.72 7.32 4.80
C ARG A 43 13.51 8.06 3.72
N HIS A 44 13.36 7.66 2.45
CA HIS A 44 14.09 8.23 1.32
C HIS A 44 13.21 9.07 0.39
N CYS A 45 11.89 9.06 0.56
CA CYS A 45 10.98 9.72 -0.39
C CYS A 45 11.15 11.24 -0.42
N GLY A 46 11.47 11.89 0.72
CA GLY A 46 11.68 13.34 0.78
C GLY A 46 12.90 13.84 0.00
N ARG A 47 13.81 12.96 -0.42
CA ARG A 47 15.00 13.30 -1.22
C ARG A 47 14.79 13.15 -2.72
N ARG A 48 13.61 12.68 -3.15
CA ARG A 48 13.30 12.33 -4.54
C ARG A 48 12.22 13.26 -5.08
N SER A 49 12.41 13.75 -6.30
CA SER A 49 11.44 14.61 -7.00
C SER A 49 10.40 13.84 -7.82
N ASP A 50 10.38 12.49 -7.76
CA ASP A 50 9.43 11.67 -8.51
C ASP A 50 7.97 11.90 -8.08
N LYS A 51 7.02 11.79 -9.03
CA LYS A 51 5.57 11.91 -8.76
C LYS A 51 5.09 11.02 -7.60
N ARG A 52 5.63 9.79 -7.48
CA ARG A 52 5.28 8.85 -6.40
C ARG A 52 5.77 9.34 -5.03
N SER A 53 6.96 9.92 -4.99
CA SER A 53 7.57 10.47 -3.80
C SER A 53 6.81 11.72 -3.34
N GLN A 54 6.45 12.62 -4.25
CA GLN A 54 5.62 13.80 -3.96
C GLN A 54 4.23 13.40 -3.41
N TRP A 55 3.58 12.42 -4.04
CA TRP A 55 2.30 11.90 -3.55
C TRP A 55 2.40 11.32 -2.13
N LEU A 56 3.47 10.58 -1.84
CA LEU A 56 3.71 10.02 -0.51
C LEU A 56 4.05 11.08 0.52
N SER A 57 4.87 12.08 0.18
CA SER A 57 5.16 13.20 1.07
C SER A 57 3.89 13.95 1.46
N GLY A 58 3.03 14.31 0.49
CA GLY A 58 1.74 14.92 0.80
C GLY A 58 0.80 14.00 1.60
N LEU A 59 0.87 12.69 1.40
CA LEU A 59 0.09 11.74 2.21
C LEU A 59 0.61 11.64 3.65
N MET A 60 1.94 11.70 3.85
CA MET A 60 2.56 11.75 5.17
C MET A 60 2.11 12.99 5.93
N GLU A 61 2.09 14.15 5.28
CA GLU A 61 1.62 15.41 5.87
C GLU A 61 0.14 15.32 6.29
N ARG A 62 -0.74 14.83 5.40
CA ARG A 62 -2.19 14.81 5.67
C ARG A 62 -2.63 13.71 6.64
N ARG A 63 -1.92 12.57 6.68
CA ARG A 63 -2.43 11.33 7.30
C ARG A 63 -1.41 10.60 8.17
N GLY A 64 -0.16 11.04 8.21
CA GLY A 64 0.92 10.47 9.00
C GLY A 64 1.62 9.26 8.35
N ASN A 65 2.84 9.00 8.82
CA ASN A 65 3.77 8.02 8.26
C ASN A 65 3.22 6.58 8.24
N GLY A 66 2.47 6.19 9.27
CA GLY A 66 1.90 4.84 9.34
C GLY A 66 0.91 4.57 8.21
N ARG A 67 0.01 5.53 7.92
CA ARG A 67 -0.96 5.40 6.83
C ARG A 67 -0.29 5.49 5.46
N ALA A 68 0.72 6.35 5.32
CA ALA A 68 1.53 6.43 4.10
C ALA A 68 2.27 5.11 3.81
N SER A 69 2.82 4.47 4.84
CA SER A 69 3.54 3.18 4.71
C SER A 69 2.60 2.07 4.24
N VAL A 70 1.40 1.99 4.82
CA VAL A 70 0.37 1.02 4.40
C VAL A 70 -0.08 1.30 2.96
N ALA A 71 -0.26 2.58 2.59
CA ALA A 71 -0.65 2.95 1.23
C ALA A 71 0.40 2.56 0.19
N TRP A 72 1.69 2.79 0.49
CA TRP A 72 2.78 2.33 -0.37
C TRP A 72 2.83 0.81 -0.48
N ALA A 73 2.76 0.10 0.64
CA ALA A 73 2.71 -1.36 0.67
C ALA A 73 1.54 -1.91 -0.18
N ASN A 74 0.36 -1.29 -0.11
CA ASN A 74 -0.78 -1.66 -0.94
C ASN A 74 -0.49 -1.43 -2.43
N LYS A 75 0.09 -0.29 -2.81
CA LYS A 75 0.50 -0.01 -4.20
C LYS A 75 1.49 -1.06 -4.71
N MET A 76 2.54 -1.37 -3.94
CA MET A 76 3.54 -2.39 -4.31
C MET A 76 2.91 -3.77 -4.44
N ALA A 77 2.02 -4.15 -3.52
CA ALA A 77 1.30 -5.42 -3.61
C ALA A 77 0.42 -5.53 -4.86
N ARG A 78 -0.16 -4.42 -5.34
CA ARG A 78 -0.94 -4.40 -6.58
C ARG A 78 -0.05 -4.53 -7.81
N ILE A 79 1.10 -3.87 -7.81
CA ILE A 79 2.09 -3.99 -8.90
C ILE A 79 2.63 -5.41 -8.96
N GLY A 80 3.10 -5.96 -7.84
CA GLY A 80 3.61 -7.34 -7.79
C GLY A 80 2.57 -8.38 -8.21
N TRP A 81 1.31 -8.20 -7.81
CA TRP A 81 0.24 -9.07 -8.29
C TRP A 81 0.01 -8.96 -9.81
N ALA A 82 0.02 -7.74 -10.36
CA ALA A 82 -0.16 -7.54 -11.79
C ALA A 82 0.99 -8.14 -12.62
N MET A 83 2.22 -8.05 -12.11
CA MET A 83 3.40 -8.69 -12.70
C MET A 83 3.24 -10.21 -12.70
N LEU A 84 2.96 -10.83 -11.54
CA LEU A 84 2.79 -12.28 -11.41
C LEU A 84 1.62 -12.82 -12.25
N ALA A 85 0.52 -12.07 -12.32
CA ALA A 85 -0.67 -12.49 -13.06
C ALA A 85 -0.49 -12.42 -14.58
N ARG A 86 0.48 -11.64 -15.06
CA ARG A 86 0.75 -11.43 -16.50
C ARG A 86 2.08 -12.04 -16.95
N ASP A 87 2.82 -12.64 -16.02
CA ASP A 87 4.20 -13.09 -16.22
C ASP A 87 5.10 -11.99 -16.82
N GLU A 88 4.92 -10.76 -16.33
CA GLU A 88 5.65 -9.58 -16.80
C GLU A 88 6.67 -9.10 -15.77
N GLU A 89 7.83 -8.66 -16.27
CA GLU A 89 8.85 -8.01 -15.44
C GLU A 89 8.42 -6.60 -14.98
N TYR A 90 9.08 -6.12 -13.93
CA TYR A 90 8.81 -4.79 -13.40
C TYR A 90 9.29 -3.71 -14.37
N LYS A 91 8.35 -2.90 -14.87
CA LYS A 91 8.65 -1.76 -15.75
C LYS A 91 8.64 -0.45 -14.94
N PHE A 92 9.73 0.31 -15.04
CA PHE A 92 9.74 1.68 -14.53
C PHE A 92 8.85 2.56 -15.42
N ALA A 93 7.96 3.34 -14.79
CA ALA A 93 7.04 4.28 -15.42
C ALA A 93 7.01 5.57 -14.62
#